data_AF-I4CAN1-F1
#
_entry.id   AF-I4CAN1-F1
#
_cell.length_a   1.000
_cell.length_b   1.000
_cell.length_c   1.000
_cell.angle_alpha   90.00
_cell.angle_beta   90.00
_cell.angle_gamma   90.00
#
_symmetry.space_group_name_H-M   'P 1'
#
loop_
_entity.id
_entity.type
_entity.pdbx_description
1 polymer ?
#
loop_
_entity_poly.entity_id
_entity_poly.type
_entity_poly.pdbx_seq_one_letter_code
_entity_poly.pdbx_strand_id
1 'polypeptide(L)'
;MLKGRNILLIGARAGGYGEGIARAAVAAGANVYGTTLTPSDPQEQNFFESLPAELIDIPLRFDSENRAGVLDTFKRIQEYLRDKGVQKLDAVIHTVAGGFPRQPSVMKAVADILRGKSTFSDMATCVKRNVFYVNAGSFEDTITGLSGISDTNTQYVALTYRGELPYFISQTKHYLERLAVRQAGKGIRTLIAALPEAWTQSSQFFAGIEIAVIHNYLSHLQGRDPGQEFSEPFQKMEKSLAALAGFPELLSELQEFIRDRWGDINAASNPAIVSERVERLFTELRHKGNFSVLRQSVEIISDFVRSASGMIVVRDFLEQKAYEPGDVRQVYYRDLLGSTSVEKAKPRVVPVRRVVVNRKWQEFDKEDVRSTLSMYGEKFLFLDSVIMEVGEVYTGFLGFAKFRVPTPDENPILKDHFIGMPLFGGHLQMEAVAQFGTFMILKVLKDKRLVPILTGTEFPDLNTMAPPGEVLKMMGTIHLAEKRNLVLEATIENRFARSKGIIRGMVVNQRVIRKMMSAFDSVEGDD
;
A
#
# COMPACT_ATOMS: atom_id res chain seq x y z
N MET A 1 28.19 21.20 -11.68
CA MET A 1 28.38 21.33 -10.23
C MET A 1 27.13 21.92 -9.59
N LEU A 2 26.62 21.31 -8.52
CA LEU A 2 25.46 21.76 -7.74
C LEU A 2 25.84 22.75 -6.62
N LYS A 3 27.03 23.35 -6.70
CA LYS A 3 27.61 24.23 -5.68
C LYS A 3 26.62 25.33 -5.28
N GLY A 4 26.28 25.37 -3.99
CA GLY A 4 25.39 26.39 -3.41
C GLY A 4 23.90 26.21 -3.70
N ARG A 5 23.50 25.12 -4.38
CA ARG A 5 22.08 24.77 -4.56
C ARG A 5 21.51 24.12 -3.30
N ASN A 6 20.28 24.45 -2.97
CA ASN A 6 19.60 23.91 -1.78
C ASN A 6 18.68 22.75 -2.18
N ILE A 7 18.92 21.57 -1.59
CA ILE A 7 18.18 20.34 -1.90
C ILE A 7 17.53 19.81 -0.64
N LEU A 8 16.22 19.59 -0.67
CA LEU A 8 15.46 18.97 0.41
C LEU A 8 15.21 17.49 0.11
N LEU A 9 15.68 16.60 0.98
CA LEU A 9 15.32 15.18 0.95
C LEU A 9 14.21 14.88 1.96
N ILE A 10 13.17 14.21 1.47
CA ILE A 10 12.02 13.80 2.26
C ILE A 10 11.98 12.29 2.39
N GLY A 11 12.02 11.79 3.63
CA GLY A 11 11.90 10.38 3.97
C GLY A 11 13.17 9.54 3.75
N ALA A 12 14.34 10.18 3.66
CA ALA A 12 15.60 9.46 3.51
C ALA A 12 15.93 8.63 4.77
N ARG A 13 16.49 7.44 4.55
CA ARG A 13 16.84 6.45 5.58
C ARG A 13 18.17 5.80 5.23
N ALA A 14 18.92 5.40 6.25
CA ALA A 14 20.11 4.56 6.11
C ALA A 14 19.78 3.28 5.31
N GLY A 15 20.64 2.93 4.35
CA GLY A 15 20.46 1.78 3.46
C GLY A 15 19.36 1.95 2.40
N GLY A 16 18.86 3.16 2.18
CA GLY A 16 17.86 3.49 1.16
C GLY A 16 18.44 4.29 -0.02
N TYR A 17 17.68 4.40 -1.12
CA TYR A 17 18.09 5.24 -2.27
C TYR A 17 18.26 6.72 -1.91
N GLY A 18 17.49 7.23 -0.94
CA GLY A 18 17.64 8.61 -0.46
C GLY A 18 19.03 8.88 0.11
N GLU A 19 19.68 7.90 0.73
CA GLU A 19 21.07 8.03 1.21
C GLU A 19 22.04 8.23 0.04
N GLY A 20 21.97 7.36 -0.98
CA GLY A 20 22.83 7.46 -2.16
C GLY A 20 22.67 8.81 -2.87
N ILE A 21 21.44 9.29 -3.00
CA ILE A 21 21.14 10.61 -3.60
C ILE A 21 21.71 11.74 -2.74
N ALA A 22 21.57 11.68 -1.41
CA ALA A 22 22.13 12.69 -0.50
C ALA A 22 23.66 12.74 -0.59
N ARG A 23 24.34 11.58 -0.53
CA ARG A 23 25.81 11.51 -0.63
C ARG A 23 26.30 12.12 -1.94
N ALA A 24 25.68 11.75 -3.06
CA ALA A 24 26.04 12.28 -4.37
C ALA A 24 25.77 13.80 -4.47
N ALA A 25 24.66 14.28 -3.90
CA ALA A 25 24.33 15.71 -3.91
C ALA A 25 25.33 16.54 -3.10
N VAL A 26 25.74 16.08 -1.92
CA VAL A 26 26.77 16.76 -1.12
C VAL A 26 28.12 16.71 -1.82
N ALA A 27 28.51 15.57 -2.39
CA ALA A 27 29.75 15.45 -3.16
C ALA A 27 29.78 16.42 -4.37
N ALA A 28 28.62 16.70 -4.96
CA ALA A 28 28.46 17.70 -6.03
C ALA A 28 28.42 19.17 -5.53
N GLY A 29 28.53 19.40 -4.22
CA GLY A 29 28.61 20.71 -3.57
C GLY A 29 27.26 21.33 -3.16
N ALA A 30 26.17 20.57 -3.17
CA ALA A 30 24.86 21.07 -2.75
C ALA A 30 24.75 21.22 -1.22
N ASN A 31 23.94 22.17 -0.77
CA ASN A 31 23.46 22.23 0.61
C ASN A 31 22.26 21.28 0.73
N VAL A 32 22.41 20.24 1.53
CA VAL A 32 21.40 19.17 1.64
C VAL A 32 20.69 19.26 2.98
N TYR A 33 19.36 19.28 2.95
CA TYR A 33 18.49 19.26 4.12
C TYR A 33 17.65 17.99 4.14
N GLY A 34 17.47 17.38 5.30
CA GLY A 34 16.74 16.13 5.48
C GLY A 34 15.55 16.26 6.41
N THR A 35 14.46 15.57 6.10
CA THR A 35 13.32 15.39 7.02
C THR A 35 13.16 13.93 7.40
N THR A 36 12.54 13.72 8.55
CA THR A 36 12.35 12.39 9.11
C THR A 36 11.09 12.30 9.98
N LEU A 37 10.70 11.08 10.36
CA LEU A 37 9.56 10.83 11.24
C LEU A 37 9.84 11.24 12.69
N THR A 38 11.07 11.05 13.17
CA THR A 38 11.43 11.23 14.57
C THR A 38 12.80 11.92 14.71
N PRO A 39 12.92 13.24 14.48
CA PRO A 39 14.22 13.93 14.49
C PRO A 39 15.02 13.80 15.79
N SER A 40 14.35 13.46 16.89
CA SER A 40 14.96 13.18 18.19
C SER A 40 15.49 11.75 18.35
N ASP A 41 15.32 10.87 17.35
CA ASP A 41 15.84 9.49 17.37
C ASP A 41 17.36 9.52 17.12
N PRO A 42 18.19 9.00 18.05
CA PRO A 42 19.64 8.97 17.89
C PRO A 42 20.11 8.27 16.61
N GLN A 43 19.40 7.25 16.13
CA GLN A 43 19.77 6.57 14.89
C GLN A 43 19.58 7.47 13.67
N GLU A 44 18.53 8.29 13.68
CA GLU A 44 18.24 9.23 12.60
C GLU A 44 19.23 10.41 12.63
N GLN A 45 19.56 10.90 13.82
CA GLN A 45 20.61 11.93 14.01
C GLN A 45 21.96 11.46 13.51
N ASN A 46 22.42 10.28 13.96
CA ASN A 46 23.70 9.70 13.53
C ASN A 46 23.75 9.51 12.00
N PHE A 47 22.64 9.11 11.38
CA PHE A 47 22.54 8.99 9.93
C PHE A 47 22.79 10.34 9.23
N PHE A 48 22.11 11.41 9.66
CA PHE A 48 22.29 12.76 9.12
C PHE A 48 23.56 13.47 9.60
N GLU A 49 24.28 12.98 10.60
CA GLU A 49 25.62 13.46 10.92
C GLU A 49 26.67 12.79 10.02
N SER A 50 26.47 11.50 9.69
CA SER A 50 27.35 10.73 8.80
C SER A 50 27.21 11.10 7.31
N LEU A 51 26.07 11.69 6.96
CA LEU A 51 25.82 12.37 5.72
C LEU A 51 26.04 13.84 6.01
N PRO A 52 26.98 14.57 5.41
CA PRO A 52 27.12 16.02 5.60
C PRO A 52 25.89 16.83 5.11
N ALA A 53 24.74 16.61 5.73
CA ALA A 53 23.39 17.05 5.41
C ALA A 53 22.69 17.49 6.70
N GLU A 54 21.96 18.59 6.66
CA GLU A 54 21.31 19.14 7.85
C GLU A 54 19.97 18.46 8.11
N LEU A 55 19.83 17.82 9.28
CA LEU A 55 18.54 17.32 9.75
C LEU A 55 17.65 18.48 10.20
N ILE A 56 16.46 18.58 9.62
CA ILE A 56 15.41 19.49 10.06
C ILE A 56 14.74 18.89 11.29
N ASP A 57 14.80 19.60 12.43
CA ASP A 57 14.21 19.21 13.71
C ASP A 57 12.68 19.44 13.75
N ILE A 58 11.98 18.92 12.73
CA ILE A 58 10.52 18.97 12.62
C ILE A 58 10.05 17.59 12.13
N PRO A 59 9.24 16.86 12.93
CA PRO A 59 8.76 15.53 12.54
C PRO A 59 7.76 15.63 11.39
N LEU A 60 8.03 14.93 10.29
CA LEU A 60 7.18 14.89 9.10
C LEU A 60 6.58 13.50 8.91
N ARG A 61 5.31 13.34 9.32
CA ARG A 61 4.55 12.10 9.20
C ARG A 61 3.37 12.25 8.23
N PHE A 62 3.40 11.51 7.13
CA PHE A 62 2.28 11.43 6.20
C PHE A 62 1.18 10.52 6.75
N ASP A 63 -0.03 11.06 6.87
CA ASP A 63 -1.25 10.34 7.23
C ASP A 63 -2.43 10.82 6.36
N SER A 64 -3.15 9.88 5.73
CA SER A 64 -4.30 10.22 4.87
C SER A 64 -5.46 10.86 5.62
N GLU A 65 -5.60 10.59 6.91
CA GLU A 65 -6.65 11.17 7.75
C GLU A 65 -6.27 12.55 8.31
N ASN A 66 -4.99 12.90 8.29
CA ASN A 66 -4.47 14.15 8.86
C ASN A 66 -3.68 14.99 7.82
N ARG A 67 -4.21 15.11 6.60
CA ARG A 67 -3.57 15.88 5.53
C ARG A 67 -3.37 17.35 5.88
N ALA A 68 -4.31 17.97 6.60
CA ALA A 68 -4.17 19.35 7.04
C ALA A 68 -2.93 19.52 7.95
N GLY A 69 -2.74 18.63 8.91
CA GLY A 69 -1.54 18.62 9.76
C GLY A 69 -0.25 18.42 8.97
N VAL A 70 -0.25 17.62 7.91
CA VAL A 70 0.91 17.47 7.01
C VAL A 70 1.28 18.80 6.34
N LEU A 71 0.28 19.54 5.84
CA LEU A 71 0.50 20.85 5.21
C LEU A 71 1.02 21.89 6.22
N ASP A 72 0.52 21.86 7.46
CA ASP A 72 1.03 22.74 8.51
C ASP A 72 2.47 22.40 8.92
N THR A 73 2.84 21.11 8.93
CA THR A 73 4.24 20.71 9.10
C THR A 73 5.13 21.26 7.98
N PHE A 74 4.67 21.26 6.73
CA PHE A 74 5.44 21.87 5.63
C PHE A 74 5.61 23.39 5.77
N LYS A 75 4.65 24.11 6.38
CA LYS A 75 4.83 25.53 6.70
C LYS A 75 5.96 25.74 7.70
N ARG A 76 5.98 24.93 8.77
CA ARG A 76 7.06 24.97 9.78
C ARG A 76 8.42 24.63 9.18
N ILE A 77 8.47 23.65 8.26
CA ILE A 77 9.70 23.31 7.53
C ILE A 77 10.19 24.50 6.69
N GLN A 78 9.30 25.23 6.02
CA GLN A 78 9.68 26.43 5.26
C GLN A 78 10.20 27.54 6.16
N GLU A 79 9.57 27.77 7.30
CA GLU A 79 10.04 28.74 8.31
C GLU A 79 11.43 28.38 8.79
N TYR A 80 11.65 27.12 9.19
CA TYR A 80 12.98 26.61 9.58
C TYR A 80 14.04 26.86 8.51
N LEU A 81 13.74 26.53 7.25
CA LEU A 81 14.67 26.73 6.14
C LEU A 81 14.98 28.22 5.91
N ARG A 82 13.99 29.10 6.02
CA ARG A 82 14.20 30.55 5.91
C ARG A 82 15.06 31.11 7.04
N ASP A 83 14.87 30.63 8.27
CA ASP A 83 15.69 31.00 9.43
C ASP A 83 17.17 30.59 9.23
N LYS A 84 17.40 29.53 8.45
CA LYS A 84 18.74 29.10 7.99
C LYS A 84 19.25 29.85 6.76
N GLY A 85 18.55 30.89 6.31
CA GLY A 85 18.93 31.70 5.15
C GLY A 85 18.56 31.08 3.80
N VAL A 86 17.83 29.96 3.76
CA VAL A 86 17.36 29.35 2.51
C VAL A 86 16.17 30.16 1.99
N GLN A 87 16.39 30.95 0.95
CA GLN A 87 15.34 31.71 0.29
C GLN A 87 14.52 30.85 -0.68
N LYS A 88 15.15 29.80 -1.24
CA LYS A 88 14.56 28.93 -2.25
C LYS A 88 15.21 27.55 -2.26
N LEU A 89 14.40 26.53 -2.55
CA LEU A 89 14.84 25.17 -2.89
C LEU A 89 15.06 25.00 -4.41
N ASP A 90 16.19 24.43 -4.79
CA ASP A 90 16.49 24.06 -6.18
C ASP A 90 15.91 22.70 -6.54
N ALA A 91 15.86 21.78 -5.58
CA ALA A 91 15.24 20.48 -5.75
C ALA A 91 14.63 19.93 -4.46
N VAL A 92 13.60 19.11 -4.62
CA VAL A 92 12.96 18.31 -3.57
C VAL A 92 12.94 16.86 -4.01
N ILE A 93 13.56 15.99 -3.22
CA ILE A 93 13.63 14.55 -3.47
C ILE A 93 12.68 13.83 -2.52
N HIS A 94 11.57 13.35 -3.06
CA HIS A 94 10.52 12.65 -2.33
C HIS A 94 10.73 11.13 -2.37
N THR A 95 11.28 10.58 -1.29
CA THR A 95 11.63 9.15 -1.18
C THR A 95 10.62 8.34 -0.35
N VAL A 96 9.48 8.95 -0.01
CA VAL A 96 8.47 8.37 0.87
C VAL A 96 7.79 7.17 0.21
N ALA A 97 7.74 6.06 0.93
CA ALA A 97 7.01 4.87 0.57
C ALA A 97 6.56 4.14 1.86
N GLY A 98 5.42 3.45 1.80
CA GLY A 98 4.89 2.71 2.95
C GLY A 98 3.40 2.95 3.21
N GLY A 99 3.05 3.38 4.43
CA GLY A 99 1.65 3.69 4.79
C GLY A 99 0.86 2.50 5.36
N PHE A 100 1.49 1.36 5.61
CA PHE A 100 0.89 0.28 6.39
C PHE A 100 0.92 0.62 7.89
N PRO A 101 -0.23 0.63 8.59
CA PRO A 101 -0.24 0.70 10.05
C PRO A 101 0.53 -0.46 10.67
N ARG A 102 1.29 -0.21 11.75
CA ARG A 102 2.05 -1.25 12.49
C ARG A 102 1.17 -2.17 13.35
N GLN A 103 -0.11 -2.31 13.01
CA GLN A 103 -1.02 -3.18 13.75
C GLN A 103 -0.75 -4.64 13.40
N PRO A 104 -0.75 -5.58 14.37
CA PRO A 104 -0.45 -6.99 14.10
C PRO A 104 -1.32 -7.63 13.02
N SER A 105 -2.60 -7.28 12.95
CA SER A 105 -3.54 -7.77 11.93
C SER A 105 -3.18 -7.29 10.52
N VAL A 106 -2.77 -6.03 10.38
CA VAL A 106 -2.28 -5.48 9.11
C VAL A 106 -0.98 -6.16 8.70
N MET A 107 -0.04 -6.34 9.63
CA MET A 107 1.23 -7.02 9.34
C MET A 107 1.03 -8.48 8.94
N LYS A 108 0.07 -9.19 9.58
CA LYS A 108 -0.36 -10.53 9.16
C LYS A 108 -0.91 -10.52 7.74
N ALA A 109 -1.81 -9.60 7.42
CA ALA A 109 -2.38 -9.48 6.07
C ALA A 109 -1.31 -9.16 5.01
N VAL A 110 -0.33 -8.31 5.32
CA VAL A 110 0.82 -8.06 4.43
C VAL A 110 1.64 -9.33 4.22
N ALA A 111 1.92 -10.10 5.28
CA ALA A 111 2.62 -11.37 5.17
C ALA A 111 1.86 -12.40 4.33
N ASP A 112 0.53 -12.47 4.46
CA ASP A 112 -0.31 -13.34 3.65
C ASP A 112 -0.33 -12.92 2.16
N ILE A 113 -0.29 -11.61 1.88
CA ILE A 113 -0.13 -11.10 0.50
C ILE A 113 1.24 -11.47 -0.07
N LEU A 114 2.31 -11.28 0.69
CA LEU A 114 3.67 -11.62 0.27
C LEU A 114 3.85 -13.11 0.00
N ARG A 115 3.10 -13.96 0.72
CA ARG A 115 3.04 -15.42 0.50
C ARG A 115 2.03 -15.84 -0.58
N GLY A 116 1.38 -14.88 -1.24
CA GLY A 116 0.37 -15.13 -2.28
C GLY A 116 -0.95 -15.76 -1.79
N LYS A 117 -1.23 -15.73 -0.48
CA LYS A 117 -2.49 -16.19 0.10
C LYS A 117 -3.61 -15.15 0.01
N SER A 118 -3.28 -13.90 -0.27
CA SER A 118 -4.21 -12.78 -0.39
C SER A 118 -3.67 -11.76 -1.38
N THR A 119 -4.48 -10.77 -1.74
CA THR A 119 -4.08 -9.68 -2.63
C THR A 119 -4.17 -8.33 -1.92
N PHE A 120 -3.50 -7.30 -2.45
CA PHE A 120 -3.64 -5.95 -1.94
C PHE A 120 -5.10 -5.45 -1.92
N SER A 121 -5.92 -5.92 -2.86
CA SER A 121 -7.35 -5.60 -2.93
C SER A 121 -8.12 -6.08 -1.69
N ASP A 122 -7.65 -7.15 -1.06
CA ASP A 122 -8.23 -7.77 0.14
C ASP A 122 -7.87 -7.02 1.43
N MET A 123 -7.00 -6.01 1.38
CA MET A 123 -6.72 -5.15 2.55
C MET A 123 -7.86 -4.19 2.85
N ALA A 124 -8.03 -3.83 4.12
CA ALA A 124 -9.04 -2.89 4.59
C ALA A 124 -8.98 -1.54 3.83
N THR A 125 -10.12 -0.91 3.61
CA THR A 125 -10.21 0.29 2.75
C THR A 125 -9.39 1.45 3.31
N CYS A 126 -9.39 1.64 4.62
CA CYS A 126 -8.58 2.66 5.29
C CYS A 126 -7.07 2.43 5.10
N VAL A 127 -6.61 1.17 5.17
CA VAL A 127 -5.21 0.81 4.92
C VAL A 127 -4.84 1.11 3.48
N LYS A 128 -5.66 0.67 2.52
CA LYS A 128 -5.42 0.96 1.09
C LYS A 128 -5.34 2.46 0.83
N ARG A 129 -6.28 3.25 1.38
CA ARG A 129 -6.29 4.71 1.24
C ARG A 129 -5.00 5.32 1.76
N ASN A 130 -4.54 4.91 2.94
CA ASN A 130 -3.30 5.44 3.50
C ASN A 130 -2.07 5.02 2.69
N VAL A 131 -2.00 3.78 2.19
CA VAL A 131 -0.92 3.32 1.32
C VAL A 131 -0.91 4.10 -0.01
N PHE A 132 -2.08 4.33 -0.63
CA PHE A 132 -2.18 5.18 -1.83
C PHE A 132 -1.74 6.63 -1.55
N TYR A 133 -2.11 7.17 -0.40
CA TYR A 133 -1.70 8.50 0.01
C TYR A 133 -0.18 8.57 0.22
N VAL A 134 0.39 7.76 1.11
CA VAL A 134 1.81 7.81 1.48
C VAL A 134 2.74 7.53 0.30
N ASN A 135 2.37 6.65 -0.64
CA ASN A 135 3.22 6.30 -1.79
C ASN A 135 3.02 7.21 -3.01
N ALA A 136 1.99 8.07 -3.02
CA ALA A 136 1.66 8.88 -4.19
C ALA A 136 1.05 10.24 -3.84
N GLY A 137 -0.08 10.27 -3.11
CA GLY A 137 -0.76 11.53 -2.76
C GLY A 137 0.09 12.51 -1.94
N SER A 138 0.97 11.99 -1.09
CA SER A 138 1.96 12.74 -0.32
C SER A 138 2.92 13.57 -1.19
N PHE A 139 3.16 13.16 -2.44
CA PHE A 139 4.00 13.92 -3.37
C PHE A 139 3.31 15.21 -3.83
N GLU A 140 2.00 15.16 -4.08
CA GLU A 140 1.20 16.35 -4.40
C GLU A 140 1.12 17.32 -3.21
N ASP A 141 0.96 16.78 -1.99
CA ASP A 141 0.97 17.59 -0.77
C ASP A 141 2.36 18.15 -0.46
N THR A 142 3.44 17.47 -0.88
CA THR A 142 4.82 18.00 -0.81
C THR A 142 4.99 19.21 -1.73
N ILE A 143 4.53 19.12 -2.99
CA ILE A 143 4.59 20.22 -3.96
C ILE A 143 3.80 21.43 -3.43
N THR A 144 2.56 21.18 -3.00
CA THR A 144 1.66 22.22 -2.50
C THR A 144 2.18 22.82 -1.20
N GLY A 145 2.61 21.98 -0.27
CA GLY A 145 3.07 22.39 1.05
C GLY A 145 4.32 23.26 1.01
N LEU A 146 5.22 23.04 0.04
CA LEU A 146 6.48 23.77 -0.09
C LEU A 146 6.42 24.98 -1.04
N SER A 147 5.24 25.36 -1.53
CA SER A 147 5.09 26.41 -2.55
C SER A 147 5.59 27.80 -2.15
N GLY A 148 5.78 28.06 -0.84
CA GLY A 148 6.33 29.33 -0.35
C GLY A 148 7.85 29.42 -0.40
N ILE A 149 8.56 28.31 -0.66
CA ILE A 149 10.03 28.27 -0.79
C ILE A 149 10.47 27.61 -2.10
N SER A 150 9.54 27.40 -3.04
CA SER A 150 9.80 26.85 -4.36
C SER A 150 9.27 27.79 -5.45
N ASP A 151 9.77 27.60 -6.67
CA ASP A 151 9.27 28.30 -7.85
C ASP A 151 9.12 27.34 -9.04
N THR A 152 8.83 27.89 -10.22
CA THR A 152 8.67 27.09 -11.45
C THR A 152 9.95 26.37 -11.89
N ASN A 153 11.12 26.74 -11.37
CA ASN A 153 12.39 26.10 -11.66
C ASN A 153 12.78 25.04 -10.63
N THR A 154 12.12 24.97 -9.47
CA THR A 154 12.34 23.94 -8.46
C THR A 154 11.99 22.56 -9.02
N GLN A 155 12.93 21.63 -8.90
CA GLN A 155 12.78 20.26 -9.42
C GLN A 155 12.16 19.36 -8.35
N TYR A 156 11.06 18.69 -8.66
CA TYR A 156 10.42 17.73 -7.76
C TYR A 156 10.64 16.31 -8.27
N VAL A 157 11.50 15.55 -7.59
CA VAL A 157 11.83 14.17 -7.98
C VAL A 157 11.17 13.21 -7.01
N ALA A 158 10.44 12.21 -7.51
CA ALA A 158 9.93 11.10 -6.69
C ALA A 158 10.39 9.74 -7.20
N LEU A 159 10.47 8.77 -6.31
CA LEU A 159 10.97 7.43 -6.62
C LEU A 159 9.84 6.45 -6.91
N THR A 160 9.97 5.69 -8.00
CA THR A 160 9.06 4.60 -8.36
C THR A 160 9.82 3.29 -8.56
N TYR A 161 9.05 2.20 -8.65
CA TYR A 161 9.56 0.87 -8.97
C TYR A 161 8.89 0.34 -10.25
N ARG A 162 9.71 -0.16 -11.17
CA ARG A 162 9.33 -0.67 -12.49
C ARG A 162 10.14 -1.93 -12.87
N GLY A 163 10.71 -2.58 -11.87
CA GLY A 163 11.48 -3.80 -12.08
C GLY A 163 10.61 -5.01 -12.43
N GLU A 164 11.26 -6.18 -12.50
CA GLU A 164 10.69 -7.40 -13.07
C GLU A 164 9.88 -8.22 -12.06
N LEU A 165 10.03 -7.97 -10.75
CA LEU A 165 9.33 -8.73 -9.73
C LEU A 165 7.87 -8.28 -9.54
N PRO A 166 6.94 -9.21 -9.26
CA PRO A 166 5.57 -8.88 -8.87
C PRO A 166 5.54 -7.95 -7.65
N TYR A 167 5.02 -6.73 -7.86
CA TYR A 167 4.94 -5.72 -6.82
C TYR A 167 3.49 -5.43 -6.45
N PHE A 168 3.07 -5.90 -5.27
CA PHE A 168 1.65 -5.93 -4.88
C PHE A 168 1.03 -4.52 -4.70
N ILE A 169 1.84 -3.47 -4.48
CA ILE A 169 1.37 -2.07 -4.45
C ILE A 169 1.71 -1.27 -5.71
N SER A 170 2.00 -1.94 -6.83
CA SER A 170 2.32 -1.32 -8.14
C SER A 170 1.28 -0.29 -8.61
N GLN A 171 0.01 -0.48 -8.28
CA GLN A 171 -1.06 0.47 -8.61
C GLN A 171 -0.84 1.86 -7.98
N THR A 172 -0.24 1.92 -6.79
CA THR A 172 0.08 3.18 -6.11
C THR A 172 1.19 3.93 -6.84
N LYS A 173 2.19 3.20 -7.36
CA LYS A 173 3.29 3.75 -8.14
C LYS A 173 2.85 4.23 -9.53
N HIS A 174 1.92 3.52 -10.17
CA HIS A 174 1.25 4.04 -11.36
C HIS A 174 0.44 5.31 -11.04
N TYR A 175 -0.20 5.39 -9.88
CA TYR A 175 -0.88 6.62 -9.48
C TYR A 175 0.09 7.80 -9.27
N LEU A 176 1.24 7.57 -8.62
CA LEU A 176 2.32 8.56 -8.49
C LEU A 176 2.78 9.09 -9.86
N GLU A 177 3.02 8.21 -10.83
CA GLU A 177 3.42 8.59 -12.20
C GLU A 177 2.36 9.49 -12.87
N ARG A 178 1.07 9.19 -12.70
CA ARG A 178 -0.01 10.04 -13.22
C ARG A 178 -0.10 11.39 -12.51
N LEU A 179 0.15 11.42 -11.20
CA LEU A 179 0.16 12.66 -10.42
C LEU A 179 1.30 13.58 -10.88
N ALA A 180 2.50 13.04 -11.12
CA ALA A 180 3.62 13.81 -11.68
C ALA A 180 3.25 14.44 -13.03
N VAL A 181 2.72 13.65 -13.98
CA VAL A 181 2.26 14.19 -15.27
C VAL A 181 1.21 15.30 -15.11
N ARG A 182 0.26 15.14 -14.17
CA ARG A 182 -0.74 16.17 -13.89
C ARG A 182 -0.10 17.47 -13.36
N GLN A 183 0.87 17.36 -12.46
CA GLN A 183 1.57 18.50 -11.88
C GLN A 183 2.48 19.18 -12.92
N ALA A 184 3.11 18.41 -13.82
CA ALA A 184 3.80 18.94 -14.98
C ALA A 184 2.89 19.76 -15.90
N GLY A 185 1.65 19.32 -16.12
CA GLY A 185 0.64 20.10 -16.85
C GLY A 185 0.27 21.44 -16.21
N LYS A 186 0.63 21.67 -14.94
CA LYS A 186 0.49 22.95 -14.22
C LYS A 186 1.77 23.79 -14.24
N GLY A 187 2.79 23.40 -15.02
CA GLY A 187 4.08 24.08 -15.09
C GLY A 187 5.09 23.70 -14.00
N ILE A 188 4.81 22.65 -13.20
CA ILE A 188 5.73 22.19 -12.15
C ILE A 188 6.76 21.22 -12.76
N ARG A 189 8.04 21.41 -12.47
CA ARG A 189 9.11 20.53 -12.97
C ARG A 189 9.19 19.23 -12.17
N THR A 190 8.29 18.30 -12.45
CA THR A 190 8.29 16.96 -11.82
C THR A 190 9.10 15.94 -12.61
N LEU A 191 9.75 15.02 -11.93
CA LEU A 191 10.39 13.83 -12.47
C LEU A 191 10.04 12.61 -11.61
N ILE A 192 9.77 11.48 -12.26
CA ILE A 192 9.75 10.19 -11.58
C ILE A 192 11.00 9.39 -11.97
N ALA A 193 11.87 9.11 -10.99
CA ALA A 193 13.00 8.22 -11.17
C ALA A 193 12.60 6.79 -10.81
N ALA A 194 12.61 5.90 -11.80
CA ALA A 194 12.37 4.49 -11.62
C ALA A 194 13.71 3.79 -11.42
N LEU A 195 14.03 3.52 -10.16
CA LEU A 195 15.31 2.92 -9.77
C LEU A 195 15.20 1.39 -9.80
N PRO A 196 16.32 0.68 -10.05
CA PRO A 196 16.29 -0.77 -10.23
C PRO A 196 16.05 -1.50 -8.90
N GLU A 197 16.00 -2.84 -8.92
CA GLU A 197 15.97 -3.64 -7.71
C GLU A 197 17.21 -3.39 -6.83
N ALA A 198 16.99 -3.20 -5.54
CA ALA A 198 18.02 -3.28 -4.53
C ALA A 198 17.38 -3.75 -3.23
N TRP A 199 18.15 -4.42 -2.39
CA TRP A 199 17.70 -4.80 -1.08
C TRP A 199 17.85 -3.63 -0.10
N THR A 200 16.72 -3.06 0.31
CA THR A 200 16.56 -1.95 1.24
C THR A 200 15.66 -2.36 2.40
N GLN A 201 15.55 -1.53 3.44
CA GLN A 201 14.59 -1.73 4.53
C GLN A 201 13.13 -1.92 4.04
N SER A 202 12.76 -1.27 2.93
CA SER A 202 11.42 -1.35 2.35
C SER A 202 11.19 -2.57 1.45
N SER A 203 12.26 -3.10 0.83
CA SER A 203 12.19 -4.19 -0.14
C SER A 203 12.57 -5.56 0.43
N GLN A 204 13.16 -5.62 1.64
CA GLN A 204 13.58 -6.86 2.29
C GLN A 204 12.47 -7.90 2.54
N PHE A 205 11.21 -7.46 2.48
CA PHE A 205 10.04 -8.31 2.69
C PHE A 205 9.57 -9.02 1.41
N PHE A 206 10.07 -8.61 0.23
CA PHE A 206 9.64 -9.18 -1.04
C PHE A 206 10.48 -10.42 -1.36
N ALA A 207 9.83 -11.58 -1.32
CA ALA A 207 10.47 -12.84 -1.69
C ALA A 207 11.00 -12.76 -3.13
N GLY A 208 12.27 -13.10 -3.31
CA GLY A 208 12.93 -13.11 -4.61
C GLY A 208 13.72 -11.84 -4.94
N ILE A 209 13.71 -10.81 -4.08
CA ILE A 209 14.54 -9.62 -4.28
C ILE A 209 16.03 -9.97 -4.34
N GLU A 210 16.47 -10.94 -3.53
CA GLU A 210 17.84 -11.45 -3.55
C GLU A 210 18.19 -12.05 -4.91
N ILE A 211 17.28 -12.84 -5.48
CA ILE A 211 17.48 -13.48 -6.78
C ILE A 211 17.49 -12.44 -7.90
N ALA A 212 16.62 -11.44 -7.84
CA ALA A 212 16.61 -10.35 -8.81
C ALA A 212 17.91 -9.54 -8.79
N VAL A 213 18.43 -9.23 -7.60
CA VAL A 213 19.71 -8.51 -7.47
C VAL A 213 20.86 -9.33 -8.05
N ILE A 214 20.94 -10.64 -7.75
CA ILE A 214 21.97 -11.52 -8.31
C ILE A 214 21.82 -11.67 -9.83
N HIS A 215 20.60 -11.90 -10.33
CA HIS A 215 20.34 -12.00 -11.76
C HIS A 215 20.79 -10.74 -12.50
N ASN A 216 20.44 -9.56 -12.00
CA ASN A 216 20.83 -8.30 -12.63
C ASN A 216 22.34 -8.04 -12.54
N TYR A 217 22.99 -8.43 -11.43
CA TYR A 217 24.45 -8.38 -11.30
C TYR A 217 25.14 -9.26 -12.35
N LEU A 218 24.72 -10.53 -12.46
CA LEU A 218 25.28 -11.48 -13.44
C LEU A 218 25.09 -11.00 -14.88
N SER A 219 23.89 -10.49 -15.19
CA SER A 219 23.53 -10.06 -16.55
C SER A 219 24.21 -8.76 -16.99
N HIS A 220 24.48 -7.84 -16.05
CA HIS A 220 24.81 -6.45 -16.41
C HIS A 220 26.07 -5.89 -15.75
N LEU A 221 26.57 -6.47 -14.67
CA LEU A 221 27.69 -5.91 -13.90
C LEU A 221 28.91 -6.83 -13.87
N GLN A 222 28.74 -8.13 -13.67
CA GLN A 222 29.85 -9.07 -13.49
C GLN A 222 30.83 -9.02 -14.67
N GLY A 223 32.12 -8.82 -14.35
CA GLY A 223 33.20 -8.81 -15.35
C GLY A 223 33.11 -7.64 -16.35
N ARG A 224 32.37 -6.57 -16.02
CA ARG A 224 32.29 -5.36 -16.83
C ARG A 224 33.19 -4.27 -16.27
N ASP A 225 33.67 -3.41 -17.16
CA ASP A 225 34.43 -2.23 -16.77
C ASP A 225 33.49 -1.04 -16.47
N PRO A 226 33.59 -0.42 -15.29
CA PRO A 226 32.86 0.80 -14.99
C PRO A 226 33.52 1.98 -15.71
N GLY A 227 32.71 2.95 -16.14
CA GLY A 227 33.20 4.27 -16.53
C GLY A 227 33.94 4.95 -15.37
N GLN A 228 34.82 5.90 -15.67
CA GLN A 228 35.70 6.56 -14.70
C GLN A 228 34.96 7.06 -13.46
N GLU A 229 33.77 7.64 -13.66
CA GLU A 229 32.93 8.19 -12.59
C GLU A 229 32.46 7.11 -11.60
N PHE A 230 32.10 5.91 -12.08
CA PHE A 230 31.59 4.82 -11.24
C PHE A 230 32.68 3.85 -10.77
N SER A 231 33.95 4.11 -11.13
CA SER A 231 35.05 3.18 -10.93
C SER A 231 35.30 2.86 -9.46
N GLU A 232 35.35 3.89 -8.60
CA GLU A 232 35.57 3.71 -7.16
C GLU A 232 34.47 2.87 -6.48
N PRO A 233 33.17 3.23 -6.56
CA PRO A 233 32.12 2.44 -5.91
C PRO A 233 31.99 1.03 -6.49
N PHE A 234 32.24 0.85 -7.80
CA PHE A 234 32.23 -0.47 -8.43
C PHE A 234 33.40 -1.35 -7.96
N GLN A 235 34.62 -0.82 -7.93
CA GLN A 235 35.79 -1.54 -7.43
C GLN A 235 35.65 -1.92 -5.96
N LYS A 236 35.01 -1.07 -5.14
CA LYS A 236 34.69 -1.40 -3.75
C LYS A 236 33.76 -2.62 -3.68
N MET A 237 32.70 -2.64 -4.50
CA MET A 237 31.77 -3.77 -4.60
C MET A 237 32.51 -5.05 -4.99
N GLU A 238 33.25 -5.05 -6.10
CA GLU A 238 33.98 -6.23 -6.59
C GLU A 238 34.99 -6.76 -5.57
N LYS A 239 35.75 -5.87 -4.91
CA LYS A 239 36.69 -6.27 -3.84
C LYS A 239 35.96 -6.89 -2.65
N SER A 240 34.84 -6.31 -2.22
CA SER A 240 34.04 -6.85 -1.12
C SER A 240 33.43 -8.20 -1.48
N LEU A 241 32.94 -8.38 -2.71
CA LEU A 241 32.42 -9.65 -3.20
C LEU A 241 33.52 -10.72 -3.31
N ALA A 242 34.69 -10.37 -3.82
CA ALA A 242 35.83 -11.28 -3.93
C ALA A 242 36.37 -11.73 -2.57
N ALA A 243 36.19 -10.93 -1.52
CA ALA A 243 36.57 -11.26 -0.15
C ALA A 243 35.58 -12.20 0.55
N LEU A 244 34.39 -12.44 -0.01
CA LEU A 244 33.39 -13.35 0.55
C LEU A 244 33.75 -14.81 0.21
N ALA A 245 34.14 -15.57 1.24
CA ALA A 245 34.33 -17.02 1.11
C ALA A 245 33.02 -17.70 0.67
N GLY A 246 33.08 -18.54 -0.38
CA GLY A 246 31.92 -19.24 -0.92
C GLY A 246 31.14 -18.47 -2.00
N PHE A 247 31.54 -17.24 -2.35
CA PHE A 247 30.82 -16.45 -3.36
C PHE A 247 30.85 -17.05 -4.78
N PRO A 248 31.99 -17.55 -5.29
CA PRO A 248 32.02 -18.21 -6.61
C PRO A 248 31.10 -19.44 -6.68
N GLU A 249 31.10 -20.27 -5.64
CA GLU A 249 30.26 -21.46 -5.54
C GLU A 249 28.77 -21.09 -5.53
N LEU A 250 28.41 -20.08 -4.72
CA LEU A 250 27.06 -19.53 -4.69
C LEU A 250 26.60 -19.05 -6.07
N LEU A 251 27.44 -18.28 -6.79
CA LEU A 251 27.08 -17.78 -8.12
C LEU A 251 26.82 -18.91 -9.11
N SER A 252 27.64 -19.97 -9.08
CA SER A 252 27.44 -21.15 -9.93
C SER A 252 26.09 -21.81 -9.67
N GLU A 253 25.74 -22.02 -8.38
CA GLU A 253 24.44 -22.61 -7.98
C GLU A 253 23.26 -21.72 -8.41
N LEU A 254 23.38 -20.40 -8.24
CA LEU A 254 22.31 -19.45 -8.58
C LEU A 254 22.17 -19.24 -10.09
N GLN A 255 23.26 -19.30 -10.85
CA GLN A 255 23.23 -19.17 -12.31
C GLN A 255 22.37 -20.28 -12.95
N GLU A 256 22.53 -21.52 -12.48
CA GLU A 256 21.71 -22.65 -12.93
C GLU A 256 20.23 -22.42 -12.58
N PHE A 257 19.93 -22.07 -11.33
CA PHE A 257 18.56 -21.77 -10.92
C PHE A 257 17.93 -20.63 -11.73
N ILE A 258 18.65 -19.53 -11.94
CA ILE A 258 18.18 -18.36 -12.67
C ILE A 258 17.92 -18.73 -14.13
N ARG A 259 18.85 -19.41 -14.79
CA ARG A 259 18.68 -19.84 -16.19
C ARG A 259 17.41 -20.67 -16.38
N ASP A 260 17.13 -21.56 -15.44
CA ASP A 260 16.04 -22.53 -15.59
C ASP A 260 14.69 -21.99 -15.09
N ARG A 261 14.69 -21.03 -14.14
CA ARG A 261 13.48 -20.61 -13.41
C ARG A 261 13.17 -19.13 -13.48
N TRP A 262 14.06 -18.27 -13.96
CA TRP A 262 13.84 -16.81 -13.98
C TRP A 262 12.63 -16.41 -14.81
N GLY A 263 12.47 -17.00 -16.00
CA GLY A 263 11.30 -16.75 -16.86
C GLY A 263 9.97 -17.11 -16.17
N ASP A 264 9.95 -18.13 -15.33
CA ASP A 264 8.75 -18.46 -14.55
C ASP A 264 8.55 -17.48 -13.39
N ILE A 265 9.63 -17.05 -12.73
CA ILE A 265 9.59 -16.12 -11.58
C ILE A 265 9.14 -14.72 -12.02
N ASN A 266 9.63 -14.22 -13.15
CA ASN A 266 9.31 -12.90 -13.67
C ASN A 266 7.96 -12.84 -14.41
N ALA A 267 7.51 -13.95 -15.00
CA ALA A 267 6.21 -14.04 -15.67
C ALA A 267 5.06 -14.43 -14.73
N ALA A 268 5.36 -14.95 -13.53
CA ALA A 268 4.34 -15.40 -12.59
C ALA A 268 3.44 -14.25 -12.13
N SER A 269 2.18 -14.29 -12.56
CA SER A 269 1.10 -13.48 -12.01
C SER A 269 0.61 -13.97 -10.64
N ASN A 270 1.12 -15.13 -10.16
CA ASN A 270 0.77 -15.74 -8.89
C ASN A 270 1.96 -15.66 -7.90
N PRO A 271 1.93 -14.74 -6.94
CA PRO A 271 2.99 -14.59 -5.92
C PRO A 271 3.23 -15.84 -5.08
N ALA A 272 2.25 -16.75 -4.96
CA ALA A 272 2.40 -17.97 -4.16
C ALA A 272 3.43 -18.92 -4.77
N ILE A 273 3.43 -19.05 -6.11
CA ILE A 273 4.39 -19.89 -6.85
C ILE A 273 5.80 -19.33 -6.71
N VAL A 274 5.95 -18.00 -6.79
CA VAL A 274 7.24 -17.34 -6.58
C VAL A 274 7.73 -17.56 -5.16
N SER A 275 6.86 -17.34 -4.16
CA SER A 275 7.19 -17.55 -2.74
C SER A 275 7.65 -18.98 -2.48
N GLU A 276 6.89 -19.99 -2.93
CA GLU A 276 7.22 -21.40 -2.70
C GLU A 276 8.59 -21.77 -3.31
N ARG A 277 8.85 -21.35 -4.55
CA ARG A 277 10.09 -21.67 -5.26
C ARG A 277 11.29 -21.00 -4.62
N VAL A 278 11.16 -19.73 -4.25
CA VAL A 278 12.22 -18.98 -3.56
C VAL A 278 12.48 -19.56 -2.17
N GLU A 279 11.43 -19.91 -1.42
CA GLU A 279 11.56 -20.54 -0.10
C GLU A 279 12.26 -21.90 -0.17
N ARG A 280 11.98 -22.70 -1.20
CA ARG A 280 12.66 -23.97 -1.44
C ARG A 280 14.16 -23.77 -1.69
N LEU A 281 14.51 -22.87 -2.63
CA LEU A 281 15.90 -22.52 -2.90
C LEU A 281 16.61 -22.02 -1.63
N PHE A 282 15.98 -21.13 -0.86
CA PHE A 282 16.57 -20.61 0.37
C PHE A 282 16.76 -21.70 1.43
N THR A 283 15.88 -22.70 1.48
CA THR A 283 16.03 -23.85 2.38
C THR A 283 17.23 -24.71 1.97
N GLU A 284 17.39 -24.99 0.68
CA GLU A 284 18.55 -25.70 0.15
C GLU A 284 19.87 -24.96 0.42
N LEU A 285 19.91 -23.65 0.17
CA LEU A 285 21.08 -22.81 0.45
C LEU A 285 21.41 -22.75 1.95
N ARG A 286 20.41 -22.80 2.84
CA ARG A 286 20.65 -22.87 4.29
C ARG A 286 21.26 -24.21 4.70
N HIS A 287 20.76 -25.32 4.15
CA HIS A 287 21.32 -26.65 4.43
C HIS A 287 22.78 -26.77 3.97
N LYS A 288 23.15 -26.09 2.88
CA LYS A 288 24.52 -26.04 2.36
C LYS A 288 25.42 -24.98 3.05
N GLY A 289 24.87 -24.13 3.91
CA GLY A 289 25.62 -23.03 4.55
C GLY A 289 25.85 -21.80 3.66
N ASN A 290 25.32 -21.77 2.44
CA ASN A 290 25.52 -20.70 1.45
C ASN A 290 24.55 -19.51 1.60
N PHE A 291 23.49 -19.64 2.42
CA PHE A 291 22.49 -18.58 2.55
C PHE A 291 23.04 -17.28 3.17
N SER A 292 23.99 -17.38 4.11
CA SER A 292 24.64 -16.19 4.68
C SER A 292 25.46 -15.44 3.63
N VAL A 293 26.18 -16.17 2.77
CA VAL A 293 26.94 -15.62 1.64
C VAL A 293 26.00 -14.89 0.70
N LEU A 294 24.86 -15.50 0.31
CA LEU A 294 23.84 -14.83 -0.51
C LEU A 294 23.42 -13.49 0.08
N ARG A 295 23.11 -13.45 1.38
CA ARG A 295 22.65 -12.22 2.02
C ARG A 295 23.73 -11.14 1.98
N GLN A 296 24.96 -11.47 2.36
CA GLN A 296 26.07 -10.51 2.33
C GLN A 296 26.35 -10.01 0.90
N SER A 297 26.35 -10.91 -0.10
CA SER A 297 26.55 -10.52 -1.50
C SER A 297 25.47 -9.55 -2.00
N VAL A 298 24.20 -9.82 -1.68
CA VAL A 298 23.09 -8.96 -2.10
C VAL A 298 23.17 -7.60 -1.40
N GLU A 299 23.57 -7.53 -0.13
CA GLU A 299 23.80 -6.26 0.57
C GLU A 299 24.90 -5.44 -0.12
N ILE A 300 26.06 -6.05 -0.42
CA ILE A 300 27.20 -5.41 -1.10
C ILE A 300 26.79 -4.88 -2.49
N ILE A 301 26.11 -5.70 -3.30
CA ILE A 301 25.65 -5.28 -4.62
C ILE A 301 24.63 -4.15 -4.48
N SER A 302 23.71 -4.25 -3.52
CA SER A 302 22.68 -3.24 -3.31
C SER A 302 23.24 -1.90 -2.83
N ASP A 303 24.33 -1.91 -2.06
CA ASP A 303 25.07 -0.69 -1.69
C ASP A 303 25.63 0.03 -2.91
N PHE A 304 26.26 -0.70 -3.82
CA PHE A 304 26.72 -0.15 -5.10
C PHE A 304 25.55 0.41 -5.91
N VAL A 305 24.47 -0.37 -6.07
CA VAL A 305 23.31 0.03 -6.86
C VAL A 305 22.69 1.33 -6.34
N ARG A 306 22.52 1.46 -5.02
CA ARG A 306 22.02 2.69 -4.39
C ARG A 306 22.94 3.87 -4.65
N SER A 307 24.25 3.69 -4.47
CA SER A 307 25.25 4.73 -4.66
C SER A 307 25.27 5.22 -6.12
N ALA A 308 25.44 4.31 -7.08
CA ALA A 308 25.47 4.62 -8.50
C ALA A 308 24.15 5.24 -8.99
N SER A 309 23.00 4.74 -8.52
CA SER A 309 21.71 5.36 -8.83
C SER A 309 21.61 6.80 -8.29
N GLY A 310 22.14 7.05 -7.10
CA GLY A 310 22.21 8.39 -6.51
C GLY A 310 23.05 9.35 -7.36
N MET A 311 24.21 8.89 -7.84
CA MET A 311 25.08 9.64 -8.74
C MET A 311 24.38 9.99 -10.05
N ILE A 312 23.70 9.02 -10.68
CA ILE A 312 22.91 9.24 -11.90
C ILE A 312 21.81 10.28 -11.67
N VAL A 313 21.02 10.16 -10.59
CA VAL A 313 19.95 11.12 -10.28
C VAL A 313 20.50 12.53 -10.14
N VAL A 314 21.62 12.68 -9.45
CA VAL A 314 22.26 13.98 -9.22
C VAL A 314 22.84 14.55 -10.53
N ARG A 315 23.64 13.76 -11.25
CA ARG A 315 24.32 14.17 -12.48
C ARG A 315 23.35 14.45 -13.61
N ASP A 316 22.53 13.46 -13.98
CA ASP A 316 21.69 13.54 -15.17
C ASP A 316 20.47 14.42 -14.92
N PHE A 317 19.83 14.27 -13.76
CA PHE A 317 18.56 14.92 -13.53
C PHE A 317 18.68 16.24 -12.79
N LEU A 318 19.40 16.31 -11.68
CA LEU A 318 19.47 17.56 -10.92
C LEU A 318 20.41 18.59 -11.54
N GLU A 319 21.57 18.14 -12.01
CA GLU A 319 22.58 19.01 -12.62
C GLU A 319 22.28 19.29 -14.09
N GLN A 320 22.24 18.26 -14.93
CA GLN A 320 22.06 18.40 -16.38
C GLN A 320 20.60 18.64 -16.80
N LYS A 321 19.63 18.37 -15.91
CA LYS A 321 18.20 18.48 -16.20
C LYS A 321 17.79 17.67 -17.44
N ALA A 322 18.38 16.48 -17.61
CA ALA A 322 18.17 15.58 -18.74
C ALA A 322 16.80 14.87 -18.68
N TYR A 323 15.71 15.63 -18.62
CA TYR A 323 14.32 15.14 -18.63
C TYR A 323 13.34 16.28 -18.91
N GLU A 324 12.17 15.93 -19.43
CA GLU A 324 11.03 16.84 -19.53
C GLU A 324 10.10 16.72 -18.32
N PRO A 325 9.46 17.82 -17.87
CA PRO A 325 8.48 17.76 -16.79
C PRO A 325 7.41 16.68 -17.01
N GLY A 326 7.24 15.80 -16.01
CA GLY A 326 6.30 14.68 -16.04
C GLY A 326 6.90 13.39 -16.58
N ASP A 327 8.18 13.40 -16.98
CA ASP A 327 8.88 12.20 -17.40
C ASP A 327 8.99 11.15 -16.30
N VAL A 328 8.98 9.89 -16.74
CA VAL A 328 9.45 8.75 -15.96
C VAL A 328 10.76 8.29 -16.58
N ARG A 329 11.86 8.36 -15.85
CA ARG A 329 13.20 7.91 -16.30
C ARG A 329 13.53 6.58 -15.65
N GLN A 330 13.86 5.57 -16.46
CA GLN A 330 14.12 4.22 -15.98
C GLN A 330 15.61 3.96 -15.93
N VAL A 331 16.14 3.76 -14.71
CA VAL A 331 17.51 3.35 -14.48
C VAL A 331 17.56 1.82 -14.41
N TYR A 332 18.42 1.21 -15.21
CA TYR A 332 18.73 -0.22 -15.22
C TYR A 332 20.14 -0.46 -14.69
N TYR A 333 20.46 -1.72 -14.35
CA TYR A 333 21.81 -2.08 -13.88
C TYR A 333 22.91 -1.75 -14.89
N ARG A 334 22.66 -1.91 -16.20
CA ARG A 334 23.62 -1.55 -17.25
C ARG A 334 23.96 -0.05 -17.28
N ASP A 335 23.06 0.79 -16.78
CA ASP A 335 23.25 2.25 -16.74
C ASP A 335 24.19 2.64 -15.58
N LEU A 336 24.31 1.78 -14.56
CA LEU A 336 25.12 2.02 -13.34
C LEU A 336 26.63 1.98 -13.59
N LEU A 337 27.05 1.60 -14.80
CA LEU A 337 28.45 1.64 -15.23
C LEU A 337 28.78 2.90 -16.02
N GLY A 338 27.78 3.74 -16.33
CA GLY A 338 27.97 4.96 -17.12
C GLY A 338 28.23 4.74 -18.61
N SER A 339 28.10 3.50 -19.10
CA SER A 339 28.30 3.14 -20.51
C SER A 339 27.06 3.34 -21.38
N THR A 340 25.91 3.60 -20.76
CA THR A 340 24.62 3.75 -21.42
C THR A 340 23.87 4.96 -20.86
N SER A 341 23.01 5.57 -21.68
CA SER A 341 22.20 6.72 -21.30
C SER A 341 20.87 6.29 -20.69
N VAL A 342 20.43 6.95 -19.62
CA VAL A 342 19.14 6.64 -18.99
C VAL A 342 17.96 7.02 -19.90
N GLU A 343 17.13 6.04 -20.23
CA GLU A 343 16.04 6.22 -21.18
C GLU A 343 14.75 6.72 -20.51
N LYS A 344 13.87 7.33 -21.32
CA LYS A 344 12.48 7.57 -20.92
C LYS A 344 11.75 6.23 -20.88
N ALA A 345 11.10 5.94 -19.75
CA ALA A 345 10.39 4.70 -19.56
C ALA A 345 9.17 4.61 -20.48
N LYS A 346 8.94 3.44 -21.09
CA LYS A 346 7.73 3.19 -21.89
C LYS A 346 6.47 3.40 -21.02
N PRO A 347 5.35 3.89 -21.57
CA PRO A 347 4.10 3.96 -20.83
C PRO A 347 3.72 2.58 -20.24
N ARG A 348 3.21 2.54 -19.01
CA ARG A 348 2.69 1.29 -18.46
C ARG A 348 1.49 0.85 -19.29
N VAL A 349 1.43 -0.43 -19.67
CA VAL A 349 0.24 -1.01 -20.29
C VAL A 349 -0.90 -0.87 -19.29
N VAL A 350 -1.90 -0.05 -19.62
CA VAL A 350 -3.11 0.07 -18.81
C VAL A 350 -3.92 -1.20 -19.05
N PRO A 351 -4.13 -2.09 -18.07
CA PRO A 351 -5.05 -3.20 -18.27
C PRO A 351 -6.40 -2.60 -18.66
N VAL A 352 -7.04 -3.18 -19.68
CA VAL A 352 -8.33 -2.73 -20.22
C VAL A 352 -9.24 -2.41 -19.04
N ARG A 353 -9.59 -1.13 -18.88
CA ARG A 353 -10.52 -0.70 -17.83
C ARG A 353 -11.78 -1.53 -18.02
N ARG A 354 -12.12 -2.38 -17.04
CA ARG A 354 -13.48 -2.89 -16.93
C ARG A 354 -14.39 -1.68 -17.00
N VAL A 355 -15.42 -1.77 -17.85
CA VAL A 355 -16.39 -0.69 -18.12
C VAL A 355 -16.72 -0.02 -16.79
N VAL A 356 -16.45 1.29 -16.70
CA VAL A 356 -16.90 2.09 -15.56
C VAL A 356 -18.42 2.09 -15.66
N VAL A 357 -19.06 1.14 -14.98
CA VAL A 357 -20.50 1.16 -14.79
C VAL A 357 -20.76 2.45 -14.03
N ASN A 358 -21.52 3.37 -14.64
CA ASN A 358 -21.87 4.64 -14.03
C ASN A 358 -22.87 4.35 -12.89
N ARG A 359 -22.33 3.90 -11.76
CA ARG A 359 -23.06 3.47 -10.57
C ARG A 359 -23.64 4.72 -9.92
N LYS A 360 -24.96 4.85 -9.93
CA LYS A 360 -25.66 5.84 -9.10
C LYS A 360 -25.64 5.33 -7.67
N TRP A 361 -25.06 6.12 -6.77
CA TRP A 361 -24.99 5.79 -5.33
C TRP A 361 -26.06 6.57 -4.60
N GLN A 362 -26.77 5.90 -3.68
CA GLN A 362 -27.71 6.52 -2.77
C GLN A 362 -27.28 6.25 -1.33
N GLU A 363 -27.29 7.31 -0.53
CA GLU A 363 -27.03 7.26 0.90
C GLU A 363 -28.35 7.22 1.66
N PHE A 364 -28.38 6.40 2.69
CA PHE A 364 -29.50 6.20 3.61
C PHE A 364 -28.98 6.39 5.03
N ASP A 365 -29.64 7.28 5.76
CA ASP A 365 -29.28 7.60 7.12
C ASP A 365 -29.90 6.62 8.14
N LYS A 366 -29.73 6.93 9.43
CA LYS A 366 -30.19 6.08 10.52
C LYS A 366 -31.71 5.95 10.58
N GLU A 367 -32.45 6.98 10.20
CA GLU A 367 -33.92 6.96 10.19
C GLU A 367 -34.44 6.16 8.99
N ASP A 368 -33.79 6.26 7.84
CA ASP A 368 -34.04 5.39 6.70
C ASP A 368 -33.82 3.91 7.04
N VAL A 369 -32.73 3.61 7.77
CA VAL A 369 -32.41 2.26 8.23
C VAL A 369 -33.47 1.76 9.22
N ARG A 370 -33.81 2.55 10.24
CA ARG A 370 -34.83 2.22 11.25
C ARG A 370 -36.20 1.93 10.64
N SER A 371 -36.65 2.80 9.73
CA SER A 371 -37.95 2.62 9.06
C SER A 371 -37.99 1.39 8.16
N THR A 372 -36.86 1.02 7.54
CA THR A 372 -36.79 -0.14 6.63
C THR A 372 -36.65 -1.46 7.39
N LEU A 373 -35.93 -1.44 8.52
CA LEU A 373 -35.63 -2.62 9.34
C LEU A 373 -36.41 -2.62 10.66
N SER A 374 -37.63 -2.08 10.66
CA SER A 374 -38.43 -1.88 11.86
C SER A 374 -38.75 -3.19 12.61
N MET A 375 -38.60 -4.35 11.96
CA MET A 375 -38.82 -5.67 12.56
C MET A 375 -37.77 -6.08 13.60
N TYR A 376 -36.56 -5.50 13.59
CA TYR A 376 -35.49 -5.89 14.52
C TYR A 376 -35.60 -5.21 15.89
N GLY A 377 -36.39 -4.14 16.03
CA GLY A 377 -36.48 -3.35 17.27
C GLY A 377 -35.21 -2.54 17.57
N GLU A 378 -35.33 -1.47 18.35
CA GLU A 378 -34.23 -0.49 18.50
C GLU A 378 -32.97 -1.06 19.14
N LYS A 379 -33.10 -2.01 20.06
CA LYS A 379 -31.96 -2.61 20.79
C LYS A 379 -31.28 -3.73 20.02
N PHE A 380 -31.83 -4.18 18.90
CA PHE A 380 -31.27 -5.24 18.08
C PHE A 380 -31.06 -4.83 16.60
N LEU A 381 -31.07 -3.52 16.34
CA LEU A 381 -30.73 -2.93 15.04
C LEU A 381 -29.26 -2.51 15.03
N PHE A 382 -28.46 -3.13 14.16
CA PHE A 382 -27.00 -3.00 14.13
C PHE A 382 -26.48 -2.30 12.87
N LEU A 383 -27.15 -1.21 12.50
CA LEU A 383 -26.80 -0.36 11.35
C LEU A 383 -27.10 1.10 11.67
N ASP A 384 -26.17 1.99 11.33
CA ASP A 384 -26.34 3.44 11.45
C ASP A 384 -26.54 4.12 10.11
N SER A 385 -25.87 3.65 9.05
CA SER A 385 -26.05 4.20 7.70
C SER A 385 -25.66 3.20 6.63
N VAL A 386 -26.24 3.37 5.43
CA VAL A 386 -25.98 2.54 4.26
C VAL A 386 -25.78 3.42 3.04
N ILE A 387 -24.73 3.16 2.27
CA ILE A 387 -24.51 3.74 0.94
C ILE A 387 -24.54 2.58 -0.04
N MET A 388 -25.44 2.60 -1.01
CA MET A 388 -25.58 1.50 -1.95
C MET A 388 -25.84 1.98 -3.36
N GLU A 389 -25.60 1.11 -4.33
CA GLU A 389 -25.89 1.41 -5.74
C GLU A 389 -27.41 1.62 -5.94
N VAL A 390 -27.87 2.03 -7.12
CA VAL A 390 -29.30 2.08 -7.43
C VAL A 390 -29.48 1.37 -8.76
N GLY A 391 -30.21 0.24 -8.78
CA GLY A 391 -30.34 -0.57 -9.98
C GLY A 391 -31.05 -1.92 -9.78
N GLU A 392 -31.11 -2.71 -10.85
CA GLU A 392 -31.76 -4.03 -10.88
C GLU A 392 -30.87 -5.13 -10.28
N VAL A 393 -31.45 -6.02 -9.47
CA VAL A 393 -30.74 -7.03 -8.65
C VAL A 393 -29.96 -8.08 -9.49
N TYR A 394 -30.25 -8.19 -10.79
CA TYR A 394 -29.77 -9.31 -11.62
C TYR A 394 -28.28 -9.25 -12.02
N THR A 395 -27.64 -8.09 -11.95
CA THR A 395 -26.19 -7.96 -12.29
C THR A 395 -25.27 -7.94 -11.08
N GLY A 396 -25.82 -8.19 -9.89
CA GLY A 396 -25.11 -8.03 -8.63
C GLY A 396 -25.06 -6.57 -8.19
N PHE A 397 -25.18 -6.35 -6.89
CA PHE A 397 -25.42 -5.02 -6.34
C PHE A 397 -24.53 -4.78 -5.11
N LEU A 398 -23.77 -3.68 -5.13
CA LEU A 398 -22.80 -3.35 -4.08
C LEU A 398 -23.36 -2.32 -3.10
N GLY A 399 -23.02 -2.50 -1.83
CA GLY A 399 -23.28 -1.52 -0.78
C GLY A 399 -22.14 -1.43 0.23
N PHE A 400 -22.23 -0.40 1.04
CA PHE A 400 -21.41 -0.13 2.21
C PHE A 400 -22.30 0.24 3.38
N ALA A 401 -21.97 -0.22 4.57
CA ALA A 401 -22.68 0.20 5.78
C ALA A 401 -21.72 0.52 6.92
N LYS A 402 -22.23 1.25 7.90
CA LYS A 402 -21.52 1.56 9.14
C LYS A 402 -22.40 1.24 10.33
N PHE A 403 -21.76 0.81 11.41
CA PHE A 403 -22.38 0.63 12.71
C PHE A 403 -21.37 0.96 13.81
N ARG A 404 -21.74 1.88 14.71
CA ARG A 404 -21.00 2.20 15.92
C ARG A 404 -21.44 1.27 17.03
N VAL A 405 -20.50 0.52 17.58
CA VAL A 405 -20.74 -0.35 18.72
C VAL A 405 -21.19 0.50 19.92
N PRO A 406 -22.38 0.22 20.49
CA PRO A 406 -22.91 1.00 21.60
C PRO A 406 -22.13 0.75 22.88
N THR A 407 -22.30 1.63 23.87
CA THR A 407 -21.88 1.34 25.25
C THR A 407 -22.86 0.39 25.94
N PRO A 408 -22.47 -0.27 27.06
CA PRO A 408 -23.39 -1.13 27.83
C PRO A 408 -24.62 -0.39 28.36
N ASP A 409 -24.54 0.92 28.59
CA ASP A 409 -25.67 1.75 29.00
C ASP A 409 -26.63 2.03 27.83
N GLU A 410 -26.07 2.18 26.62
CA GLU A 410 -26.84 2.39 25.40
C GLU A 410 -27.54 1.09 24.95
N ASN A 411 -26.91 -0.08 25.11
CA ASN A 411 -27.48 -1.37 24.74
C ASN A 411 -27.18 -2.48 25.77
N PRO A 412 -28.22 -3.05 26.42
CA PRO A 412 -28.04 -4.04 27.47
C PRO A 412 -27.39 -5.35 26.98
N ILE A 413 -27.40 -5.66 25.67
CA ILE A 413 -26.79 -6.88 25.11
C ILE A 413 -25.28 -6.98 25.41
N LEU A 414 -24.63 -5.84 25.68
CA LEU A 414 -23.21 -5.77 25.99
C LEU A 414 -22.88 -5.81 27.48
N LYS A 415 -23.88 -5.77 28.38
CA LYS A 415 -23.64 -5.81 29.82
C LYS A 415 -23.04 -7.13 30.27
N ASP A 416 -23.51 -8.23 29.65
CA ASP A 416 -23.14 -9.59 30.04
C ASP A 416 -22.14 -10.24 29.08
N HIS A 417 -21.72 -9.53 28.03
CA HIS A 417 -20.84 -10.06 26.98
C HIS A 417 -19.62 -9.14 26.76
N PHE A 418 -18.56 -9.23 27.55
CA PHE A 418 -18.42 -10.01 28.79
C PHE A 418 -18.47 -9.08 30.01
N ILE A 419 -18.86 -9.60 31.18
CA ILE A 419 -18.85 -8.84 32.43
C ILE A 419 -17.45 -8.26 32.66
N GLY A 420 -17.36 -6.93 32.79
CA GLY A 420 -16.09 -6.20 32.97
C GLY A 420 -15.27 -5.96 31.69
N MET A 421 -15.68 -6.52 30.55
CA MET A 421 -15.02 -6.36 29.24
C MET A 421 -16.07 -6.42 28.12
N PRO A 422 -16.86 -5.35 27.92
CA PRO A 422 -17.93 -5.34 26.93
C PRO A 422 -17.36 -5.46 25.51
N LEU A 423 -17.85 -6.43 24.75
CA LEU A 423 -17.42 -6.74 23.40
C LEU A 423 -18.61 -7.13 22.53
N PHE A 424 -18.71 -6.50 21.37
CA PHE A 424 -19.69 -6.87 20.36
C PHE A 424 -19.25 -8.18 19.68
N GLY A 425 -19.87 -9.27 20.09
CA GLY A 425 -19.48 -10.63 19.72
C GLY A 425 -19.54 -10.89 18.21
N GLY A 426 -18.76 -11.88 17.74
CA GLY A 426 -18.74 -12.25 16.32
C GLY A 426 -20.12 -12.60 15.76
N HIS A 427 -20.96 -13.29 16.53
CA HIS A 427 -22.34 -13.58 16.11
C HIS A 427 -23.17 -12.29 15.87
N LEU A 428 -23.01 -11.24 16.70
CA LEU A 428 -23.68 -9.95 16.49
C LEU A 428 -23.12 -9.19 15.29
N GLN A 429 -21.83 -9.36 15.00
CA GLN A 429 -21.22 -8.83 13.79
C GLN A 429 -21.75 -9.51 12.53
N MET A 430 -21.95 -10.82 12.56
CA MET A 430 -22.61 -11.56 11.48
C MET A 430 -24.05 -11.09 11.29
N GLU A 431 -24.76 -10.87 12.39
CA GLU A 431 -26.12 -10.31 12.37
C GLU A 431 -26.16 -8.90 11.77
N ALA A 432 -25.22 -8.01 12.13
CA ALA A 432 -25.11 -6.69 11.52
C ALA A 432 -24.94 -6.77 9.99
N VAL A 433 -24.12 -7.71 9.52
CA VAL A 433 -23.94 -7.96 8.09
C VAL A 433 -25.21 -8.56 7.45
N ALA A 434 -25.95 -9.40 8.16
CA ALA A 434 -27.22 -9.97 7.70
C ALA A 434 -28.29 -8.89 7.56
N GLN A 435 -28.40 -7.99 8.54
CA GLN A 435 -29.27 -6.82 8.50
C GLN A 435 -28.89 -5.89 7.34
N PHE A 436 -27.58 -5.72 7.09
CA PHE A 436 -27.10 -4.90 5.98
C PHE A 436 -27.54 -5.47 4.63
N GLY A 437 -27.36 -6.78 4.41
CA GLY A 437 -27.89 -7.45 3.21
C GLY A 437 -29.42 -7.35 3.09
N THR A 438 -30.12 -7.52 4.21
CA THR A 438 -31.58 -7.41 4.30
C THR A 438 -32.07 -6.02 3.90
N PHE A 439 -31.42 -4.97 4.42
CA PHE A 439 -31.72 -3.59 4.06
C PHE A 439 -31.56 -3.34 2.56
N MET A 440 -30.41 -3.76 1.99
CA MET A 440 -30.14 -3.59 0.57
C MET A 440 -31.21 -4.26 -0.30
N ILE A 441 -31.63 -5.48 0.06
CA ILE A 441 -32.69 -6.19 -0.66
C ILE A 441 -34.05 -5.50 -0.53
N LEU A 442 -34.45 -5.11 0.68
CA LEU A 442 -35.76 -4.49 0.90
C LEU A 442 -35.88 -3.16 0.15
N LYS A 443 -34.81 -2.36 0.09
CA LYS A 443 -34.81 -1.12 -0.69
C LYS A 443 -34.95 -1.36 -2.20
N VAL A 444 -34.37 -2.43 -2.74
CA VAL A 444 -34.56 -2.77 -4.17
C VAL A 444 -35.90 -3.44 -4.45
N LEU A 445 -36.47 -4.18 -3.48
CA LEU A 445 -37.74 -4.90 -3.61
C LEU A 445 -38.96 -4.11 -3.11
N LYS A 446 -38.83 -2.80 -2.87
CA LYS A 446 -39.74 -1.95 -2.05
C LYS A 446 -41.24 -2.06 -2.33
N ASP A 447 -41.67 -2.64 -3.47
CA ASP A 447 -43.09 -2.79 -3.83
C ASP A 447 -43.53 -4.23 -4.18
N LYS A 448 -42.69 -5.25 -3.92
CA LYS A 448 -42.90 -6.61 -4.45
C LYS A 448 -43.60 -7.60 -3.49
N ARG A 449 -44.01 -7.19 -2.28
CA ARG A 449 -44.54 -8.09 -1.21
C ARG A 449 -43.63 -9.29 -0.95
N LEU A 450 -42.33 -9.06 -1.00
CA LEU A 450 -41.29 -10.06 -0.82
C LEU A 450 -40.49 -9.76 0.46
N VAL A 451 -40.10 -10.81 1.16
CA VAL A 451 -39.35 -10.72 2.42
C VAL A 451 -38.10 -11.59 2.30
N PRO A 452 -36.90 -11.06 2.58
CA PRO A 452 -35.70 -11.87 2.67
C PRO A 452 -35.69 -12.67 3.99
N ILE A 453 -35.33 -13.94 3.92
CA ILE A 453 -35.10 -14.82 5.06
C ILE A 453 -33.64 -15.28 4.99
N LEU A 454 -32.95 -15.18 6.12
CA LEU A 454 -31.61 -15.73 6.29
C LEU A 454 -31.68 -17.26 6.34
N THR A 455 -30.88 -17.96 5.52
CA THR A 455 -30.84 -19.42 5.46
C THR A 455 -29.49 -20.01 5.85
N GLY A 456 -28.43 -19.21 5.91
CA GLY A 456 -27.14 -19.65 6.41
C GLY A 456 -26.09 -18.56 6.42
N THR A 457 -25.03 -18.76 7.20
CA THR A 457 -23.91 -17.83 7.33
C THR A 457 -22.60 -18.58 7.39
N GLU A 458 -21.59 -18.09 6.69
CA GLU A 458 -20.25 -18.68 6.64
C GLU A 458 -19.20 -17.57 6.77
N PHE A 459 -18.56 -17.48 7.94
CA PHE A 459 -17.46 -16.55 8.20
C PHE A 459 -16.29 -17.33 8.80
N PRO A 460 -15.37 -17.87 7.98
CA PRO A 460 -14.33 -18.80 8.44
C PRO A 460 -13.34 -18.16 9.42
N ASP A 461 -13.13 -16.84 9.34
CA ASP A 461 -12.11 -16.12 10.10
C ASP A 461 -12.65 -14.89 10.83
N LEU A 462 -13.81 -15.01 11.51
CA LEU A 462 -14.36 -13.90 12.29
C LEU A 462 -13.62 -13.67 13.61
N ASN A 463 -12.41 -13.13 13.51
CA ASN A 463 -11.51 -12.83 14.62
C ASN A 463 -11.57 -11.35 15.05
N THR A 464 -12.66 -10.65 14.73
CA THR A 464 -12.83 -9.22 14.98
C THR A 464 -13.34 -8.98 16.40
N MET A 465 -12.49 -8.44 17.27
CA MET A 465 -12.95 -7.84 18.54
C MET A 465 -13.48 -6.42 18.28
N ALA A 466 -14.65 -6.10 18.81
CA ALA A 466 -15.33 -4.83 18.58
C ALA A 466 -15.82 -4.23 19.92
N PRO A 467 -14.96 -3.51 20.66
CA PRO A 467 -15.36 -2.84 21.90
C PRO A 467 -16.28 -1.62 21.65
N PRO A 468 -16.98 -1.13 22.69
CA PRO A 468 -17.78 0.08 22.63
C PRO A 468 -17.06 1.27 21.98
N GLY A 469 -17.80 2.02 21.17
CA GLY A 469 -17.30 3.18 20.43
C GLY A 469 -16.61 2.85 19.11
N GLU A 470 -16.26 1.58 18.86
CA GLU A 470 -15.72 1.17 17.56
C GLU A 470 -16.74 1.31 16.44
N VAL A 471 -16.25 1.59 15.23
CA VAL A 471 -17.08 1.65 14.03
C VAL A 471 -16.79 0.44 13.17
N LEU A 472 -17.76 -0.46 13.10
CA LEU A 472 -17.81 -1.53 12.12
C LEU A 472 -18.18 -0.93 10.77
N LYS A 473 -17.35 -1.17 9.76
CA LYS A 473 -17.60 -0.85 8.37
C LYS A 473 -17.87 -2.16 7.64
N MET A 474 -18.93 -2.18 6.87
CA MET A 474 -19.35 -3.34 6.10
C MET A 474 -19.31 -2.99 4.63
N MET A 475 -18.90 -3.93 3.80
CA MET A 475 -19.00 -3.86 2.34
C MET A 475 -19.61 -5.17 1.87
N GLY A 476 -20.61 -5.11 0.99
CA GLY A 476 -21.34 -6.30 0.61
C GLY A 476 -21.76 -6.26 -0.84
N THR A 477 -21.58 -7.36 -1.55
CA THR A 477 -22.11 -7.56 -2.89
C THR A 477 -23.17 -8.64 -2.83
N ILE A 478 -24.38 -8.30 -3.28
CA ILE A 478 -25.50 -9.25 -3.35
C ILE A 478 -25.55 -9.84 -4.73
N HIS A 479 -25.67 -11.17 -4.80
CA HIS A 479 -25.88 -11.95 -6.01
C HIS A 479 -27.20 -12.73 -5.89
N LEU A 480 -28.03 -12.66 -6.93
CA LEU A 480 -29.14 -13.58 -7.13
C LEU A 480 -28.66 -14.69 -8.06
N ALA A 481 -28.13 -15.78 -7.49
CA ALA A 481 -27.66 -16.91 -8.29
C ALA A 481 -28.82 -17.60 -9.05
N GLU A 482 -30.02 -17.61 -8.45
CA GLU A 482 -31.27 -18.13 -8.99
C GLU A 482 -32.45 -17.24 -8.56
N LYS A 483 -33.63 -17.35 -9.21
CA LYS A 483 -34.78 -16.43 -9.03
C LYS A 483 -35.19 -16.09 -7.58
N ARG A 484 -34.82 -16.89 -6.58
CA ARG A 484 -35.15 -16.67 -5.16
C ARG A 484 -33.96 -16.80 -4.20
N ASN A 485 -32.79 -17.24 -4.66
CA ASN A 485 -31.64 -17.52 -3.79
C ASN A 485 -30.71 -16.31 -3.73
N LEU A 486 -30.53 -15.78 -2.52
CA LEU A 486 -29.66 -14.66 -2.22
C LEU A 486 -28.33 -15.14 -1.69
N VAL A 487 -27.26 -14.58 -2.24
CA VAL A 487 -25.92 -14.71 -1.69
C VAL A 487 -25.35 -13.31 -1.51
N LEU A 488 -25.12 -12.91 -0.27
CA LEU A 488 -24.37 -11.72 0.07
C LEU A 488 -22.94 -12.14 0.36
N GLU A 489 -22.02 -11.79 -0.55
CA GLU A 489 -20.60 -11.80 -0.24
C GLU A 489 -20.25 -10.53 0.51
N ALA A 490 -19.85 -10.66 1.78
CA ALA A 490 -19.62 -9.52 2.63
C ALA A 490 -18.22 -9.50 3.24
N THR A 491 -17.75 -8.30 3.45
CA THR A 491 -16.63 -7.96 4.30
C THR A 491 -17.15 -7.14 5.46
N ILE A 492 -16.75 -7.51 6.68
CA ILE A 492 -16.84 -6.63 7.85
C ILE A 492 -15.44 -6.26 8.29
N GLU A 493 -15.22 -4.99 8.60
CA GLU A 493 -13.95 -4.47 9.06
C GLU A 493 -14.15 -3.47 10.19
N ASN A 494 -13.20 -3.41 11.12
CA ASN A 494 -13.09 -2.35 12.11
C ASN A 494 -11.62 -1.88 12.18
N ARG A 495 -11.25 -1.08 13.18
CA ARG A 495 -9.86 -0.61 13.30
C ARG A 495 -8.84 -1.72 13.56
N PHE A 496 -9.30 -2.92 13.94
CA PHE A 496 -8.47 -4.01 14.43
C PHE A 496 -8.40 -5.20 13.48
N ALA A 497 -9.48 -5.51 12.76
CA ALA A 497 -9.54 -6.72 11.94
C ALA A 497 -10.54 -6.57 10.79
N ARG A 498 -10.38 -7.44 9.79
CA ARG A 498 -11.25 -7.57 8.62
C ARG A 498 -11.55 -9.05 8.42
N SER A 499 -12.81 -9.38 8.24
CA SER A 499 -13.27 -10.74 7.97
C SER A 499 -14.15 -10.74 6.73
N LYS A 500 -13.91 -11.70 5.84
CA LYS A 500 -14.76 -11.96 4.67
C LYS A 500 -15.62 -13.18 4.98
N GLY A 501 -16.87 -13.13 4.56
CA GLY A 501 -17.78 -14.25 4.68
C GLY A 501 -18.92 -14.14 3.69
N ILE A 502 -19.83 -15.10 3.79
CA ILE A 502 -20.98 -15.25 2.94
C ILE A 502 -22.22 -15.35 3.83
N ILE A 503 -23.25 -14.60 3.46
CA ILE A 503 -24.58 -14.73 4.02
C ILE A 503 -25.49 -15.25 2.92
N ARG A 504 -26.14 -16.38 3.19
CA ARG A 504 -27.10 -17.02 2.29
C ARG A 504 -28.51 -16.72 2.76
N GLY A 505 -29.39 -16.40 1.83
CA GLY A 505 -30.79 -16.13 2.13
C GLY A 505 -31.69 -16.53 0.99
N MET A 506 -32.99 -16.39 1.23
CA MET A 506 -34.02 -16.59 0.23
C MET A 506 -35.01 -15.43 0.25
N VAL A 507 -35.48 -15.03 -0.92
CA VAL A 507 -36.59 -14.11 -1.04
C VAL A 507 -37.89 -14.90 -1.16
N VAL A 508 -38.77 -14.74 -0.16
CA VAL A 508 -40.07 -15.42 -0.14
C VAL A 508 -41.22 -14.41 -0.24
N ASN A 509 -42.37 -14.89 -0.71
CA ASN A 509 -43.58 -14.07 -0.72
C ASN A 509 -44.15 -13.94 0.70
N GLN A 510 -44.55 -12.74 1.08
CA GLN A 510 -45.13 -12.46 2.40
C GLN A 510 -46.33 -13.37 2.75
N ARG A 511 -47.10 -13.84 1.76
CA ARG A 511 -48.21 -14.80 1.95
C ARG A 511 -47.71 -16.15 2.48
N VAL A 512 -46.52 -16.59 2.07
CA VAL A 512 -45.92 -17.85 2.55
C VAL A 512 -45.52 -17.70 4.01
N ILE A 513 -44.91 -16.58 4.40
CA ILE A 513 -44.55 -16.29 5.80
C ILE A 513 -45.80 -16.27 6.69
N ARG A 514 -46.88 -15.60 6.26
CA ARG A 514 -48.13 -15.58 7.04
C ARG A 514 -48.70 -16.97 7.28
N LYS A 515 -48.64 -17.84 6.27
CA LYS A 515 -49.06 -19.26 6.41
C LYS A 515 -48.15 -20.05 7.36
N MET A 516 -46.85 -19.80 7.33
CA MET A 516 -45.91 -20.44 8.25
C MET A 516 -46.16 -19.99 9.68
N MET A 517 -46.36 -18.69 9.91
CA MET A 517 -46.65 -18.15 11.25
C MET A 517 -47.99 -18.63 11.80
N SER A 518 -49.05 -18.67 10.99
CA SER A 518 -50.35 -19.19 11.43
C SER A 518 -50.33 -20.67 11.85
N ALA A 519 -49.32 -21.43 11.42
CA ALA A 519 -49.13 -22.83 11.84
C ALA A 519 -48.46 -22.96 13.22
N PHE A 520 -47.85 -21.89 13.74
CA PHE A 520 -47.32 -21.82 15.10
C PHE A 520 -48.33 -21.24 16.10
N ASP A 521 -49.33 -20.48 15.62
CA ASP A 521 -50.39 -19.89 16.44
C ASP A 521 -51.56 -20.86 16.73
N SER A 522 -51.60 -22.05 16.11
CA SER A 522 -52.70 -23.01 16.25
C SER A 522 -52.54 -24.01 17.40
N VAL A 523 -51.92 -23.61 18.52
CA VAL A 523 -51.86 -24.40 19.77
C VAL A 523 -52.34 -23.55 20.95
N GLU A 524 -53.51 -22.91 20.82
CA GLU A 524 -54.33 -22.51 21.96
C GLU A 524 -55.81 -22.64 21.57
N GLY A 525 -56.49 -23.66 22.08
CA GLY A 525 -57.97 -23.79 22.07
C GLY A 525 -58.50 -25.14 21.63
N ASP A 526 -58.74 -26.03 22.59
CA ASP A 526 -59.76 -27.10 22.67
C ASP A 526 -59.58 -27.69 24.10
N ASP A 527 -60.16 -27.13 25.16
CA ASP A 527 -61.52 -27.47 25.64
C ASP A 527 -62.67 -27.43 24.63
#